data_AF-A0A1F8X089-F1
#
_entry.id   AF-A0A1F8X089-F1
#
_cell.length_a   1.000
_cell.length_b   1.000
_cell.length_c   1.000
_cell.angle_alpha   90.00
_cell.angle_beta   90.00
_cell.angle_gamma   90.00
#
_symmetry.space_group_name_H-M   'P 1'
#
loop_
_entity.id
_entity.type
_entity.pdbx_description
1 polymer ?
#
loop_
_entity_poly.entity_id
_entity_poly.type
_entity_poly.pdbx_seq_one_letter_code
_entity_poly.pdbx_strand_id
1 'polypeptide(L)'
;MRSENHPVQEMLMRRGFEVLLSNPAQYLLFPPGLDSAFEDELYLMLRKYSFRIFAREVIKRRKSFRAEDLLKYSTLEWVEKYLSFLFGLGVIEKTEEGAYRLKSEAVFSFGDTLEWFVARVFEREFASPALWGVRLSGVSSGGDYDVVAAVEGRLVYVEVKSSPPKNIEEQDIAAFLSRVYALKPSLAIFLEDTRLRMKDKIIPIFESMLQGRDIKRVQGETFSVGERIFVTNSAPGLTANLSLCVKEHLAPVDFWD
;
A
#
# COMPACT_ATOMS: atom_id res chain seq x y z
N MET A 1 -20.02 12.39 24.99
CA MET A 1 -19.02 12.61 23.92
C MET A 1 -19.48 11.85 22.70
N ARG A 2 -19.82 12.51 21.58
CA ARG A 2 -19.88 11.81 20.29
C ARG A 2 -18.45 11.32 20.01
N SER A 3 -18.25 10.05 19.64
CA SER A 3 -16.94 9.65 19.12
C SER A 3 -16.66 10.55 17.92
N GLU A 4 -15.57 11.29 17.94
CA GLU A 4 -15.18 12.08 16.79
C GLU A 4 -14.94 11.12 15.62
N ASN A 5 -15.74 11.26 14.56
CA ASN A 5 -15.56 10.49 13.34
C ASN A 5 -14.23 10.88 12.71
N HIS A 6 -13.57 9.90 12.08
CA HIS A 6 -12.28 10.14 11.45
C HIS A 6 -12.38 11.18 10.32
N PRO A 7 -11.43 12.13 10.16
CA PRO A 7 -11.55 13.22 9.17
C PRO A 7 -11.81 12.74 7.74
N VAL A 8 -11.22 11.61 7.34
CA VAL A 8 -11.48 10.99 6.02
C VAL A 8 -12.93 10.49 5.91
N GLN A 9 -13.48 9.86 6.96
CA GLN A 9 -14.88 9.40 6.96
C GLN A 9 -15.83 10.59 6.79
N GLU A 10 -15.53 11.69 7.48
CA GLU A 10 -16.28 12.94 7.38
C GLU A 10 -16.23 13.54 5.95
N MET A 11 -15.07 13.50 5.30
CA MET A 11 -14.94 13.92 3.89
C MET A 11 -15.74 13.04 2.94
N LEU A 12 -15.75 11.72 3.17
CA LEU A 12 -16.51 10.76 2.37
C LEU A 12 -18.02 10.94 2.56
N MET A 13 -18.48 11.13 3.80
CA MET A 13 -19.88 11.38 4.14
C MET A 13 -20.42 12.64 3.45
N ARG A 14 -19.66 13.75 3.44
CA ARG A 14 -20.04 14.98 2.72
C ARG A 14 -20.14 14.79 1.20
N ARG A 15 -19.51 13.75 0.65
CA ARG A 15 -19.58 13.38 -0.76
C ARG A 15 -20.67 12.34 -1.05
N GLY A 16 -21.46 11.96 -0.05
CA GLY A 16 -22.56 11.01 -0.16
C GLY A 16 -22.18 9.55 0.03
N PHE A 17 -20.99 9.25 0.54
CA PHE A 17 -20.54 7.89 0.82
C PHE A 17 -20.66 7.54 2.30
N GLU A 18 -21.04 6.29 2.60
CA GLU A 18 -20.98 5.75 3.95
C GLU A 18 -19.82 4.77 4.06
N VAL A 19 -19.01 4.88 5.12
CA VAL A 19 -17.93 3.93 5.38
C VAL A 19 -18.49 2.75 6.16
N LEU A 20 -18.59 1.59 5.50
CA LEU A 20 -19.10 0.35 6.08
C LEU A 20 -18.02 -0.42 6.85
N LEU A 21 -16.78 -0.32 6.39
CA LEU A 21 -15.61 -0.95 6.99
C LEU A 21 -14.37 -0.10 6.73
N SER A 22 -13.47 -0.03 7.69
CA SER A 22 -12.12 0.52 7.52
C SER A 22 -11.18 -0.07 8.57
N ASN A 23 -9.89 -0.14 8.23
CA ASN A 23 -8.79 -0.60 9.09
C ASN A 23 -8.96 -2.04 9.63
N PRO A 24 -9.22 -3.06 8.78
CA PRO A 24 -9.44 -4.44 9.21
C PRO A 24 -8.15 -5.12 9.73
N ALA A 25 -7.83 -4.90 11.01
CA ALA A 25 -6.56 -5.33 11.61
C ALA A 25 -6.35 -6.86 11.66
N GLN A 26 -7.40 -7.68 11.49
CA GLN A 26 -7.32 -9.14 11.61
C GLN A 26 -6.49 -9.83 10.51
N TYR A 27 -6.24 -9.15 9.39
CA TYR A 27 -5.48 -9.70 8.25
C TYR A 27 -4.04 -9.18 8.19
N LEU A 28 -3.64 -8.34 9.15
CA LEU A 28 -2.27 -7.86 9.25
C LEU A 28 -1.33 -9.01 9.58
N LEU A 29 -0.10 -8.95 9.03
CA LEU A 29 0.97 -9.92 9.29
C LEU A 29 1.29 -10.03 10.79
N PHE A 30 0.96 -9.00 11.55
CA PHE A 30 1.33 -8.82 12.94
C PHE A 30 0.09 -8.73 13.83
N PRO A 31 0.20 -9.09 15.12
CA PRO A 31 -0.96 -9.14 15.99
C PRO A 31 -1.58 -7.75 16.16
N PRO A 32 -2.92 -7.65 16.22
CA PRO A 32 -3.58 -6.40 16.53
C PRO A 32 -3.20 -5.93 17.95
N GLY A 33 -3.08 -4.62 18.14
CA GLY A 33 -2.76 -4.04 19.45
C GLY A 33 -1.30 -4.22 19.87
N LEU A 34 -0.36 -4.22 18.91
CA LEU A 34 1.06 -4.10 19.21
C LEU A 34 1.34 -2.87 20.08
N ASP A 35 2.35 -3.00 20.94
CA ASP A 35 2.93 -1.86 21.61
C ASP A 35 3.46 -0.84 20.58
N SER A 36 3.33 0.45 20.91
CA SER A 36 3.74 1.54 20.01
C SER A 36 5.20 1.45 19.58
N ALA A 37 6.11 1.01 20.46
CA ALA A 37 7.53 0.89 20.13
C ALA A 37 7.75 -0.20 19.06
N PHE A 38 7.02 -1.31 19.15
CA PHE A 38 7.09 -2.37 18.14
C PHE A 38 6.42 -1.96 16.82
N GLU A 39 5.34 -1.19 16.88
CA GLU A 39 4.73 -0.61 15.67
C GLU A 39 5.72 0.33 14.94
N ASP A 40 6.47 1.14 15.69
CA ASP A 40 7.51 2.02 15.14
C ASP A 40 8.64 1.25 14.48
N GLU A 41 9.16 0.21 15.14
CA GLU A 41 10.19 -0.65 14.56
C GLU A 41 9.69 -1.36 13.29
N LEU A 42 8.46 -1.86 13.32
CA LEU A 42 7.84 -2.50 12.17
C LEU A 42 7.67 -1.52 11.01
N TYR A 43 7.21 -0.29 11.27
CA TYR A 43 7.12 0.77 10.27
C TYR A 43 8.47 1.00 9.59
N LEU A 44 9.55 1.13 10.39
CA LEU A 44 10.91 1.31 9.88
C LEU A 44 11.39 0.12 9.06
N MET A 45 11.05 -1.10 9.46
CA MET A 45 11.36 -2.32 8.71
C MET A 45 10.62 -2.38 7.38
N LEU A 46 9.34 -2.02 7.37
CA LEU A 46 8.51 -2.01 6.16
C LEU A 46 8.94 -0.95 5.14
N ARG A 47 9.69 0.08 5.52
CA ARG A 47 10.35 0.98 4.55
C ARG A 47 11.35 0.24 3.65
N LYS A 48 11.95 -0.85 4.12
CA LYS A 48 12.92 -1.66 3.37
C LYS A 48 12.20 -2.61 2.42
N TYR A 49 12.40 -2.42 1.11
CA TYR A 49 11.83 -3.32 0.09
C TYR A 49 12.26 -4.79 0.28
N SER A 50 13.49 -5.04 0.75
CA SER A 50 13.98 -6.40 1.03
C SER A 50 13.17 -7.08 2.15
N PHE A 51 12.78 -6.34 3.19
CA PHE A 51 11.93 -6.87 4.26
C PHE A 51 10.53 -7.21 3.74
N ARG A 52 9.95 -6.38 2.87
CA ARG A 52 8.64 -6.65 2.25
C ARG A 52 8.66 -7.89 1.35
N ILE A 53 9.75 -8.10 0.58
CA ILE A 53 9.94 -9.36 -0.16
C ILE A 53 10.02 -10.55 0.80
N PHE A 54 10.83 -10.44 1.85
CA PHE A 54 10.98 -11.49 2.86
C PHE A 54 9.63 -11.85 3.51
N ALA A 55 8.85 -10.86 3.93
CA ALA A 55 7.53 -11.04 4.53
C ALA A 55 6.57 -11.80 3.59
N ARG A 56 6.55 -11.46 2.29
CA ARG A 56 5.78 -12.21 1.29
C ARG A 56 6.19 -13.67 1.20
N GLU A 57 7.49 -13.96 1.23
CA GLU A 57 7.99 -15.34 1.17
C GLU A 57 7.64 -16.16 2.41
N VAL A 58 7.61 -15.52 3.59
CA VAL A 58 7.11 -16.11 4.85
C VAL A 58 5.62 -16.42 4.74
N ILE A 59 4.78 -15.47 4.30
CA ILE A 59 3.33 -15.66 4.14
C ILE A 59 3.01 -16.79 3.14
N LYS A 60 3.78 -16.87 2.05
CA LYS A 60 3.64 -17.94 1.05
C LYS A 60 3.89 -19.33 1.65
N ARG A 61 4.78 -19.43 2.64
CA ARG A 61 5.13 -20.69 3.33
C ARG A 61 4.57 -20.80 4.74
N ARG A 62 3.54 -20.00 5.07
CA ARG A 62 2.98 -19.79 6.42
C ARG A 62 2.79 -21.03 7.31
N LYS A 63 2.59 -22.21 6.73
CA LYS A 63 2.37 -23.47 7.46
C LYS A 63 3.66 -24.05 8.06
N SER A 64 4.79 -23.95 7.36
CA SER A 64 6.10 -24.45 7.80
C SER A 64 7.19 -23.99 6.84
N PHE A 65 8.28 -23.45 7.37
CA PHE A 65 9.48 -23.06 6.61
C PHE A 65 10.73 -23.01 7.50
N ARG A 66 11.90 -23.16 6.88
CA ARG A 66 13.21 -22.92 7.50
C ARG A 66 13.88 -21.68 6.91
N ALA A 67 15.00 -21.26 7.50
CA ALA A 67 15.74 -20.08 7.01
C ALA A 67 16.24 -20.28 5.57
N GLU A 68 16.65 -21.50 5.22
CA GLU A 68 17.17 -21.87 3.92
C GLU A 68 16.14 -21.68 2.80
N ASP A 69 14.85 -21.82 3.10
CA ASP A 69 13.74 -21.66 2.14
C ASP A 69 13.56 -20.20 1.67
N LEU A 70 14.16 -19.24 2.39
CA LEU A 70 13.99 -17.80 2.22
C LEU A 70 15.20 -17.10 1.59
N LEU A 71 16.23 -17.86 1.21
CA LEU A 71 17.50 -17.35 0.67
C LEU A 71 17.42 -16.83 -0.78
N LYS A 72 16.28 -17.01 -1.46
CA LYS A 72 16.12 -16.63 -2.87
C LYS A 72 16.40 -15.15 -3.15
N TYR A 73 16.07 -14.27 -2.21
CA TYR A 73 16.14 -12.81 -2.38
C TYR A 73 16.94 -12.10 -1.29
N SER A 74 17.62 -12.85 -0.42
CA SER A 74 18.32 -12.33 0.74
C SER A 74 19.45 -13.27 1.15
N THR A 75 20.42 -12.78 1.92
CA THR A 75 21.46 -13.62 2.52
C THR A 75 20.96 -14.28 3.80
N LEU A 76 21.62 -15.36 4.24
CA LEU A 76 21.29 -16.07 5.48
C LEU A 76 21.31 -15.12 6.69
N GLU A 77 22.34 -14.29 6.80
CA GLU A 77 22.47 -13.28 7.86
C GLU A 77 21.24 -12.36 7.96
N TRP A 78 20.75 -11.85 6.82
CA TRP A 78 19.57 -10.98 6.80
C TRP A 78 18.27 -11.76 7.06
N VAL A 79 18.17 -12.99 6.55
CA VAL A 79 17.03 -13.88 6.85
C VAL A 79 16.94 -14.14 8.34
N GLU A 80 18.02 -14.51 9.00
CA GLU A 80 18.05 -14.76 10.45
C GLU A 80 17.70 -13.51 11.27
N LYS A 81 18.20 -12.33 10.86
CA LYS A 81 17.82 -11.04 11.45
C LYS A 81 16.31 -10.79 11.33
N TYR A 82 15.73 -11.01 10.14
CA TYR A 82 14.30 -10.81 9.92
C TYR A 82 13.42 -11.85 10.62
N LEU A 83 13.87 -13.10 10.71
CA LEU A 83 13.20 -14.14 11.49
C LEU A 83 13.21 -13.80 12.99
N SER A 84 14.35 -13.37 13.51
CA SER A 84 14.48 -12.96 14.91
C SER A 84 13.55 -11.79 15.23
N PHE A 85 13.44 -10.82 14.30
CA PHE A 85 12.51 -9.71 14.41
C PHE A 85 11.05 -10.18 14.44
N LEU A 86 10.61 -10.98 13.47
CA LEU A 86 9.23 -11.50 13.44
C LEU A 86 8.92 -12.40 14.65
N PHE A 87 9.90 -13.17 15.13
CA PHE A 87 9.75 -13.99 16.32
C PHE A 87 9.58 -13.13 17.59
N GLY A 88 10.39 -12.07 17.72
CA GLY A 88 10.27 -11.09 18.82
C GLY A 88 8.93 -10.38 18.84
N LEU A 89 8.36 -10.08 17.66
CA LEU A 89 7.01 -9.52 17.51
C LEU A 89 5.88 -10.55 17.74
N GLY A 90 6.22 -11.83 17.96
CA GLY A 90 5.24 -12.90 18.10
C GLY A 90 4.46 -13.21 16.81
N VAL A 91 4.94 -12.78 15.64
CA VAL A 91 4.34 -13.05 14.32
C VAL A 91 4.51 -14.50 13.90
N ILE A 92 5.70 -15.05 14.18
CA ILE A 92 6.06 -16.44 13.93
C ILE A 92 6.34 -17.18 15.23
N GLU A 93 6.30 -18.50 15.18
CA GLU A 93 6.78 -19.38 16.24
C GLU A 93 7.62 -20.51 15.68
N LYS A 94 8.49 -21.06 16.53
CA LYS A 94 9.28 -22.25 16.21
C LYS A 94 8.40 -23.49 16.33
N THR A 95 8.51 -24.39 15.37
CA THR A 95 7.95 -25.73 15.44
C THR A 95 9.03 -26.74 15.85
N GLU A 96 8.65 -28.01 15.96
CA GLU A 96 9.61 -29.10 16.07
C GLU A 96 10.59 -29.08 14.89
N GLU A 97 11.81 -29.60 15.10
CA GLU A 97 12.89 -29.69 14.10
C GLU A 97 13.46 -28.36 13.56
N GLY A 98 13.32 -27.26 14.30
CA GLY A 98 13.96 -25.99 13.94
C GLY A 98 13.30 -25.23 12.79
N ALA A 99 12.09 -25.59 12.39
CA ALA A 99 11.28 -24.83 11.46
C ALA A 99 10.44 -23.74 12.15
N TYR A 100 9.82 -22.88 11.36
CA TYR A 100 8.95 -21.78 11.78
C TYR A 100 7.59 -21.87 11.10
N ARG A 101 6.56 -21.30 11.73
CA ARG A 101 5.24 -21.08 11.11
C ARG A 101 4.67 -19.70 11.52
N LEU A 102 3.76 -19.16 10.71
CA LEU A 102 2.96 -17.99 11.13
C LEU A 102 1.99 -18.39 12.23
N LYS A 103 1.83 -17.54 13.26
CA LYS A 103 0.84 -17.78 14.32
C LYS A 103 -0.59 -17.52 13.87
N SER A 104 -0.80 -16.50 13.04
CA SER A 104 -2.14 -16.16 12.54
C SER A 104 -2.44 -16.95 11.26
N GLU A 105 -3.50 -17.76 11.31
CA GLU A 105 -4.01 -18.44 10.13
C GLU A 105 -4.78 -17.51 9.18
N ALA A 106 -5.20 -16.33 9.65
CA ALA A 106 -5.94 -15.35 8.85
C ALA A 106 -5.06 -14.62 7.81
N VAL A 107 -3.73 -14.71 7.95
CA VAL A 107 -2.78 -14.02 7.06
C VAL A 107 -2.48 -14.88 5.84
N PHE A 108 -3.11 -14.55 4.72
CA PHE A 108 -2.91 -15.24 3.43
C PHE A 108 -2.16 -14.41 2.39
N SER A 109 -2.11 -13.10 2.58
CA SER A 109 -1.51 -12.15 1.65
C SER A 109 -0.73 -11.07 2.41
N PHE A 110 0.17 -10.38 1.71
CA PHE A 110 0.86 -9.20 2.24
C PHE A 110 0.10 -7.90 1.92
N GLY A 111 -1.01 -7.97 1.17
CA GLY A 111 -1.79 -6.81 0.72
C GLY A 111 -2.22 -5.93 1.88
N ASP A 112 -2.95 -6.48 2.83
CA ASP A 112 -3.49 -5.75 3.99
C ASP A 112 -2.38 -5.04 4.80
N THR A 113 -1.22 -5.70 4.95
CA THR A 113 -0.07 -5.12 5.65
C THR A 113 0.57 -3.98 4.86
N LEU A 114 0.59 -4.09 3.53
CA LEU A 114 1.11 -3.05 2.66
C LEU A 114 0.17 -1.84 2.61
N GLU A 115 -1.15 -2.07 2.60
CA GLU A 115 -2.17 -1.02 2.71
C GLU A 115 -2.02 -0.25 4.03
N TRP A 116 -1.94 -0.98 5.16
CA TRP A 116 -1.66 -0.39 6.46
C TRP A 116 -0.36 0.43 6.44
N PHE A 117 0.71 -0.11 5.85
CA PHE A 117 1.99 0.60 5.77
C PHE A 117 1.86 1.91 4.98
N VAL A 118 1.16 1.89 3.85
CA VAL A 118 0.92 3.09 3.04
C VAL A 118 0.09 4.11 3.81
N ALA A 119 -0.96 3.70 4.54
CA ALA A 119 -1.71 4.59 5.42
C ALA A 119 -0.82 5.22 6.51
N ARG A 120 0.07 4.42 7.14
CA ARG A 120 1.04 4.93 8.12
C ARG A 120 2.04 5.90 7.50
N VAL A 121 2.43 5.73 6.23
CA VAL A 121 3.26 6.72 5.53
C VAL A 121 2.52 8.07 5.43
N PHE A 122 1.22 8.08 5.13
CA PHE A 122 0.44 9.32 5.12
C PHE A 122 0.39 10.00 6.49
N GLU A 123 0.11 9.23 7.54
CA GLU A 123 0.01 9.76 8.88
C GLU A 123 1.37 10.28 9.41
N ARG A 124 2.46 9.54 9.18
CA ARG A 124 3.77 9.83 9.77
C ARG A 124 4.61 10.82 8.96
N GLU A 125 4.52 10.77 7.64
CA GLU A 125 5.41 11.55 6.76
C GLU A 125 4.71 12.78 6.16
N PHE A 126 3.38 12.76 6.06
CA PHE A 126 2.58 13.88 5.55
C PHE A 126 1.64 14.49 6.58
N ALA A 127 1.70 14.03 7.85
CA ALA A 127 0.77 14.44 8.92
C ALA A 127 -0.72 14.39 8.48
N SER A 128 -1.04 13.42 7.63
CA SER A 128 -2.30 13.34 6.90
C SER A 128 -3.10 12.15 7.39
N PRO A 129 -4.33 12.34 7.93
CA PRO A 129 -5.18 11.24 8.35
C PRO A 129 -5.46 10.28 7.19
N ALA A 130 -5.42 8.98 7.46
CA ALA A 130 -5.62 7.94 6.46
C ALA A 130 -6.46 6.78 7.00
N LEU A 131 -7.19 6.14 6.09
CA LEU A 131 -7.89 4.88 6.30
C LEU A 131 -7.38 3.87 5.28
N TRP A 132 -7.41 2.59 5.61
CA TRP A 132 -7.06 1.50 4.71
C TRP A 132 -8.11 0.39 4.73
N GLY A 133 -8.13 -0.47 3.70
CA GLY A 133 -9.15 -1.52 3.54
C GLY A 133 -10.58 -0.98 3.63
N VAL A 134 -10.86 0.12 2.93
CA VAL A 134 -12.09 0.89 3.10
C VAL A 134 -13.21 0.35 2.22
N ARG A 135 -14.32 -0.08 2.83
CA ARG A 135 -15.55 -0.44 2.10
C ARG A 135 -16.56 0.69 2.17
N LEU A 136 -17.03 1.13 1.01
CA LEU A 136 -18.02 2.19 0.89
C LEU A 136 -19.39 1.64 0.48
N SER A 137 -20.46 2.23 1.02
CA SER A 137 -21.81 2.13 0.44
C SER A 137 -22.03 3.29 -0.55
N GLY A 138 -22.94 3.10 -1.51
CA GLY A 138 -23.31 4.15 -2.47
C GLY A 138 -22.39 4.33 -3.69
N VAL A 139 -21.38 3.47 -3.87
CA VAL A 139 -20.54 3.43 -5.08
C VAL A 139 -21.07 2.46 -6.12
N SER A 140 -21.05 2.85 -7.39
CA SER A 140 -21.42 1.96 -8.52
C SER A 140 -20.33 0.94 -8.85
N SER A 141 -19.08 1.24 -8.50
CA SER A 141 -17.95 0.32 -8.60
C SER A 141 -17.93 -0.58 -7.37
N GLY A 142 -18.01 -1.90 -7.54
CA GLY A 142 -17.77 -2.84 -6.45
C GLY A 142 -16.30 -2.85 -6.01
N GLY A 143 -16.05 -3.39 -4.81
CA GLY A 143 -14.71 -3.59 -4.26
C GLY A 143 -14.33 -2.59 -3.15
N ASP A 144 -13.23 -2.90 -2.47
CA ASP A 144 -12.68 -2.09 -1.38
C ASP A 144 -11.69 -1.06 -1.95
N TYR A 145 -11.48 0.03 -1.21
CA TYR A 145 -10.48 1.05 -1.49
C TYR A 145 -9.28 0.85 -0.56
N ASP A 146 -8.16 0.48 -1.14
CA ASP A 146 -6.94 0.09 -0.42
C ASP A 146 -6.48 1.14 0.60
N VAL A 147 -6.24 2.40 0.17
CA VAL A 147 -5.93 3.52 1.09
C VAL A 147 -6.62 4.81 0.66
N VAL A 148 -7.28 5.48 1.59
CA VAL A 148 -7.89 6.80 1.40
C VAL A 148 -7.36 7.76 2.46
N ALA A 149 -6.80 8.89 2.04
CA ALA A 149 -6.18 9.87 2.91
C ALA A 149 -6.71 11.30 2.67
N ALA A 150 -6.48 12.17 3.66
CA ALA A 150 -6.78 13.59 3.59
C ALA A 150 -5.47 14.40 3.62
N VAL A 151 -5.05 14.94 2.48
CA VAL A 151 -3.83 15.75 2.35
C VAL A 151 -4.23 17.18 2.05
N GLU A 152 -3.95 18.13 2.96
CA GLU A 152 -4.38 19.53 2.84
C GLU A 152 -5.89 19.70 2.55
N GLY A 153 -6.73 18.86 3.18
CA GLY A 153 -8.18 18.86 2.95
C GLY A 153 -8.61 18.30 1.59
N ARG A 154 -7.67 17.79 0.78
CA ARG A 154 -7.93 17.11 -0.50
C ARG A 154 -7.98 15.59 -0.30
N LEU A 155 -8.92 14.94 -0.97
CA LEU A 155 -9.07 13.48 -0.87
C LEU A 155 -8.04 12.80 -1.78
N VAL A 156 -7.19 11.95 -1.19
CA VAL A 156 -6.20 11.14 -1.90
C VAL A 156 -6.62 9.68 -1.84
N TYR A 157 -6.48 8.98 -2.95
CA TYR A 157 -6.71 7.53 -3.04
C TYR A 157 -5.46 6.85 -3.57
N VAL A 158 -5.05 5.76 -2.93
CA VAL A 158 -3.95 4.92 -3.39
C VAL A 158 -4.48 3.50 -3.55
N GLU A 159 -4.34 2.95 -4.76
CA GLU A 159 -4.45 1.51 -5.00
C GLU A 159 -3.06 0.89 -4.84
N VAL A 160 -2.99 -0.19 -4.10
CA VAL A 160 -1.77 -0.84 -3.66
C VAL A 160 -1.72 -2.27 -4.20
N LYS A 161 -0.70 -2.57 -5.01
CA LYS A 161 -0.47 -3.92 -5.51
C LYS A 161 0.80 -4.49 -4.92
N SER A 162 0.65 -5.55 -4.13
CA SER A 162 1.77 -6.30 -3.53
C SER A 162 2.39 -7.34 -4.48
N SER A 163 1.77 -7.60 -5.62
CA SER A 163 2.25 -8.50 -6.68
C SER A 163 3.16 -7.76 -7.68
N PRO A 164 4.11 -8.48 -8.33
CA PRO A 164 4.99 -7.89 -9.35
C PRO A 164 4.27 -7.70 -10.70
N PRO A 165 4.86 -6.95 -11.68
CA PRO A 165 4.07 -6.42 -12.81
C PRO A 165 3.50 -7.53 -13.68
N LYS A 166 4.27 -8.61 -13.82
CA LYS A 166 3.87 -9.81 -14.57
C LYS A 166 2.53 -10.41 -14.10
N ASN A 167 2.11 -10.18 -12.86
CA ASN A 167 0.86 -10.66 -12.29
C ASN A 167 -0.27 -9.62 -12.29
N ILE A 168 0.00 -8.37 -12.72
CA ILE A 168 -1.02 -7.33 -12.86
C ILE A 168 -1.68 -7.45 -14.22
N GLU A 169 -2.99 -7.59 -14.27
CA GLU A 169 -3.75 -7.69 -15.52
C GLU A 169 -4.44 -6.38 -15.86
N GLU A 170 -4.95 -6.27 -17.09
CA GLU A 170 -5.74 -5.11 -17.53
C GLU A 170 -6.93 -4.85 -16.60
N GLN A 171 -7.56 -5.92 -16.12
CA GLN A 171 -8.71 -5.83 -15.23
C GLN A 171 -8.38 -5.16 -13.88
N ASP A 172 -7.14 -5.30 -13.38
CA ASP A 172 -6.70 -4.59 -12.16
C ASP A 172 -6.68 -3.07 -12.39
N ILE A 173 -6.13 -2.63 -13.53
CA ILE A 173 -6.03 -1.22 -13.87
C ILE A 173 -7.41 -0.65 -14.20
N ALA A 174 -8.26 -1.42 -14.90
CA ALA A 174 -9.64 -1.04 -15.14
C ALA A 174 -10.43 -0.88 -13.83
N ALA A 175 -10.24 -1.77 -12.86
CA ALA A 175 -10.88 -1.68 -11.54
C ALA A 175 -10.40 -0.43 -10.77
N PHE A 176 -9.10 -0.14 -10.79
CA PHE A 176 -8.55 1.10 -10.24
C PHE A 176 -9.19 2.33 -10.87
N LEU A 177 -9.21 2.43 -12.21
CA LEU A 177 -9.79 3.56 -12.92
C LEU A 177 -11.29 3.71 -12.61
N SER A 178 -12.04 2.61 -12.52
CA SER A 178 -13.44 2.59 -12.12
C SER A 178 -13.64 3.20 -10.72
N ARG A 179 -12.80 2.81 -9.75
CA ARG A 179 -12.78 3.41 -8.40
C ARG A 179 -12.41 4.89 -8.42
N VAL A 180 -11.44 5.30 -9.25
CA VAL A 180 -11.11 6.72 -9.44
C VAL A 180 -12.30 7.51 -9.99
N TYR A 181 -13.03 6.96 -10.98
CA TYR A 181 -14.22 7.60 -11.53
C TYR A 181 -15.39 7.69 -10.54
N ALA A 182 -15.59 6.66 -9.72
CA ALA A 182 -16.63 6.63 -8.70
C ALA A 182 -16.31 7.60 -7.54
N LEU A 183 -15.09 7.53 -6.99
CA LEU A 183 -14.69 8.33 -5.83
C LEU A 183 -14.36 9.78 -6.20
N LYS A 184 -13.85 10.02 -7.41
CA LYS A 184 -13.37 11.32 -7.93
C LYS A 184 -12.36 12.01 -6.99
N PRO A 185 -11.30 11.33 -6.52
CA PRO A 185 -10.33 11.93 -5.60
C PRO A 185 -9.61 13.11 -6.27
N SER A 186 -9.02 13.98 -5.46
CA SER A 186 -8.15 15.06 -5.97
C SER A 186 -6.86 14.48 -6.55
N LEU A 187 -6.33 13.43 -5.92
CA LEU A 187 -5.16 12.67 -6.33
C LEU A 187 -5.44 11.16 -6.23
N ALA A 188 -5.13 10.43 -7.29
CA ALA A 188 -5.16 8.98 -7.34
C ALA A 188 -3.76 8.43 -7.65
N ILE A 189 -3.32 7.42 -6.93
CA ILE A 189 -2.00 6.80 -7.12
C ILE A 189 -2.20 5.29 -7.30
N PHE A 190 -1.69 4.74 -8.40
CA PHE A 190 -1.51 3.31 -8.57
C PHE A 190 -0.08 2.96 -8.16
N LEU A 191 0.05 2.30 -7.00
CA LEU A 191 1.33 1.95 -6.40
C LEU A 191 1.56 0.45 -6.50
N GLU A 192 2.66 0.07 -7.13
CA GLU A 192 3.11 -1.30 -7.18
C GLU A 192 4.35 -1.54 -6.29
N ASP A 193 4.28 -2.51 -5.37
CA ASP A 193 5.40 -2.87 -4.50
C ASP A 193 6.44 -3.75 -5.22
N THR A 194 7.11 -3.13 -6.17
CA THR A 194 8.16 -3.73 -7.00
C THR A 194 9.30 -2.75 -7.23
N ARG A 195 10.46 -3.26 -7.62
CA ARG A 195 11.56 -2.46 -8.20
C ARG A 195 11.73 -2.68 -9.70
N LEU A 196 10.84 -3.45 -10.32
CA LEU A 196 10.85 -3.70 -11.76
C LEU A 196 10.38 -2.45 -12.53
N ARG A 197 10.74 -2.39 -13.81
CA ARG A 197 10.37 -1.27 -14.68
C ARG A 197 8.87 -1.32 -14.98
N MET A 198 8.21 -0.19 -14.78
CA MET A 198 6.78 -0.03 -15.04
C MET A 198 6.50 0.10 -16.54
N LYS A 199 7.46 0.64 -17.31
CA LYS A 199 7.36 0.82 -18.77
C LYS A 199 7.17 -0.47 -19.57
N ASP A 200 7.56 -1.62 -19.02
CA ASP A 200 7.53 -2.87 -19.77
C ASP A 200 6.12 -3.45 -19.89
N LYS A 201 5.23 -3.13 -18.95
CA LYS A 201 3.88 -3.71 -18.92
C LYS A 201 2.82 -2.76 -18.38
N ILE A 202 3.04 -2.15 -17.21
CA ILE A 202 2.01 -1.35 -16.54
C ILE A 202 1.69 -0.09 -17.33
N ILE A 203 2.70 0.67 -17.74
CA ILE A 203 2.49 1.91 -18.50
C ILE A 203 1.80 1.63 -19.86
N PRO A 204 2.22 0.63 -20.66
CA PRO A 204 1.49 0.26 -21.88
C PRO A 204 0.00 -0.04 -21.66
N ILE A 205 -0.36 -0.70 -20.55
CA ILE A 205 -1.77 -0.96 -20.24
C ILE A 205 -2.51 0.35 -19.93
N PHE A 206 -1.90 1.24 -19.12
CA PHE A 206 -2.48 2.57 -18.85
C PHE A 206 -2.65 3.40 -20.13
N GLU A 207 -1.66 3.41 -21.03
CA GLU A 207 -1.72 4.10 -22.33
C GLU A 207 -2.88 3.56 -23.19
N SER A 208 -3.06 2.24 -23.21
CA SER A 208 -4.16 1.58 -23.91
C SER A 208 -5.53 1.98 -23.35
N MET A 209 -5.67 2.09 -22.02
CA MET A 209 -6.95 2.40 -21.36
C MET A 209 -7.31 3.88 -21.33
N LEU A 210 -6.31 4.76 -21.35
CA LEU A 210 -6.49 6.21 -21.22
C LEU A 210 -6.30 6.94 -22.55
N GLN A 211 -6.64 6.28 -23.67
CA GLN A 211 -6.44 6.78 -25.04
C GLN A 211 -6.63 8.29 -25.17
N GLY A 212 -5.63 8.96 -25.74
CA GLY A 212 -5.63 10.41 -25.93
C GLY A 212 -5.16 11.23 -24.71
N ARG A 213 -4.87 10.60 -23.56
CA ARG A 213 -4.19 11.25 -22.43
C ARG A 213 -2.69 10.97 -22.48
N ASP A 214 -1.91 12.03 -22.33
CA ASP A 214 -0.45 11.92 -22.28
C ASP A 214 0.01 11.38 -20.92
N ILE A 215 0.89 10.36 -20.96
CA ILE A 215 1.52 9.78 -19.76
C ILE A 215 2.97 10.24 -19.71
N LYS A 216 3.26 11.14 -18.77
CA LYS A 216 4.59 11.75 -18.63
C LYS A 216 5.36 11.05 -17.55
N ARG A 217 6.65 10.78 -17.81
CA ARG A 217 7.56 10.35 -16.74
C ARG A 217 7.93 11.56 -15.90
N VAL A 218 7.68 11.49 -14.60
CA VAL A 218 8.01 12.54 -13.63
C VAL A 218 9.46 12.36 -13.18
N GLN A 219 9.75 11.22 -12.54
CA GLN A 219 11.09 10.87 -12.07
C GLN A 219 11.19 9.36 -11.85
N GLY A 220 12.31 8.76 -12.24
CA GLY A 220 12.50 7.32 -12.06
C GLY A 220 11.32 6.54 -12.63
N GLU A 221 10.81 5.56 -11.89
CA GLU A 221 9.64 4.76 -12.29
C GLU A 221 8.30 5.35 -11.82
N THR A 222 8.23 6.68 -11.67
CA THR A 222 7.00 7.44 -11.40
C THR A 222 6.54 8.18 -12.65
N PHE A 223 5.26 8.03 -12.98
CA PHE A 223 4.59 8.58 -14.14
C PHE A 223 3.32 9.31 -13.70
N SER A 224 2.93 10.35 -14.43
CA SER A 224 1.68 11.06 -14.24
C SER A 224 0.80 11.02 -15.48
N VAL A 225 -0.52 11.05 -15.26
CA VAL A 225 -1.53 11.28 -16.30
C VAL A 225 -2.30 12.54 -15.94
N GLY A 226 -1.97 13.64 -16.62
CA GLY A 226 -2.34 14.97 -16.15
C GLY A 226 -1.78 15.25 -14.75
N GLU A 227 -2.57 15.95 -13.92
CA GLU A 227 -2.15 16.40 -12.58
C GLU A 227 -2.77 15.58 -11.44
N ARG A 228 -3.57 14.56 -11.75
CA ARG A 228 -4.43 13.87 -10.77
C ARG A 228 -4.19 12.38 -10.63
N ILE A 229 -3.55 11.74 -11.60
CA ILE A 229 -3.29 10.29 -11.55
C ILE A 229 -1.79 10.07 -11.65
N PHE A 230 -1.25 9.28 -10.73
CA PHE A 230 0.15 8.85 -10.76
C PHE A 230 0.24 7.32 -10.77
N VAL A 231 1.25 6.81 -11.44
CA VAL A 231 1.61 5.38 -11.46
C VAL A 231 3.05 5.28 -11.01
N THR A 232 3.32 4.51 -9.96
CA THR A 232 4.66 4.41 -9.39
C THR A 232 4.96 3.03 -8.83
N ASN A 233 6.23 2.78 -8.52
CA ASN A 233 6.71 1.57 -7.87
C ASN A 233 7.41 1.87 -6.53
N SER A 234 8.20 0.92 -6.03
CA SER A 234 8.95 1.04 -4.78
C SER A 234 10.43 1.40 -4.92
N ALA A 235 10.92 1.75 -6.13
CA ALA A 235 12.29 2.17 -6.39
C ALA A 235 12.39 3.70 -6.53
N PRO A 236 13.34 4.39 -5.87
CA PRO A 236 14.33 3.84 -4.92
C PRO A 236 13.73 3.52 -3.54
N GLY A 237 12.59 4.12 -3.19
CA GLY A 237 11.85 3.85 -1.97
C GLY A 237 10.38 4.27 -2.09
N LEU A 238 9.49 3.45 -1.54
CA LEU A 238 8.04 3.66 -1.61
C LEU A 238 7.62 5.01 -1.01
N THR A 239 8.09 5.33 0.20
CA THR A 239 7.80 6.62 0.86
C THR A 239 8.20 7.81 0.00
N ALA A 240 9.41 7.79 -0.56
CA ALA A 240 9.92 8.88 -1.39
C ALA A 240 9.09 9.08 -2.67
N ASN A 241 8.63 7.98 -3.28
CA ASN A 241 7.77 8.05 -4.46
C ASN A 241 6.37 8.58 -4.13
N LEU A 242 5.78 8.20 -2.98
CA LEU A 242 4.54 8.81 -2.51
C LEU A 242 4.73 10.31 -2.25
N SER A 243 5.84 10.71 -1.64
CA SER A 243 6.16 12.13 -1.41
C SER A 243 6.28 12.90 -2.72
N LEU A 244 6.89 12.29 -3.74
CA LEU A 244 6.96 12.87 -5.08
C LEU A 244 5.56 13.07 -5.66
N CYS A 245 4.71 12.05 -5.67
CA CYS A 245 3.34 12.16 -6.21
C CYS A 245 2.53 13.26 -5.51
N VAL A 246 2.61 13.33 -4.18
CA VAL A 246 1.93 14.37 -3.39
C VAL A 246 2.50 15.75 -3.71
N LYS A 247 3.83 15.89 -3.72
CA LYS A 247 4.49 17.16 -4.03
C LYS A 247 4.13 17.69 -5.41
N GLU A 248 4.16 16.83 -6.43
CA GLU A 248 3.81 17.22 -7.80
C GLU A 248 2.34 17.63 -7.92
N HIS A 249 1.43 16.95 -7.21
CA HIS A 249 0.01 17.32 -7.18
C HIS A 249 -0.24 18.65 -6.44
N LEU A 250 0.54 18.94 -5.41
CA LEU A 250 0.45 20.16 -4.60
C LEU A 250 1.36 21.28 -5.11
N ALA A 251 2.00 21.09 -6.27
CA ALA A 251 2.91 22.08 -6.82
C ALA A 251 2.20 23.45 -6.87
N PRO A 252 2.80 24.52 -6.32
CA PRO A 252 2.18 25.83 -6.33
C PRO A 252 1.93 26.23 -7.78
N VAL A 253 0.68 26.54 -8.10
CA VAL A 253 0.37 27.41 -9.24
C VAL A 253 0.70 28.84 -8.83
N ASP A 254 1.00 29.71 -9.79
CA ASP A 254 1.24 31.11 -9.46
C ASP A 254 0.01 31.63 -8.70
N PHE A 255 0.25 32.41 -7.64
CA PHE A 255 -0.83 32.90 -6.79
C PHE A 255 -1.79 33.81 -7.57
N TRP A 256 -1.30 34.37 -8.69
CA TRP A 256 -2.03 35.30 -9.54
C TRP A 256 -2.53 34.69 -10.86
N ASP A 257 -2.31 33.39 -11.10
CA ASP A 257 -2.94 32.64 -12.20
C ASP A 257 -4.36 32.17 -11.81
#